data_AF-A0A7X1ZQF2-F1
#
_entry.id   AF-A0A7X1ZQF2-F1
#
_cell.length_a   1.000
_cell.length_b   1.000
_cell.length_c   1.000
_cell.angle_alpha   90.00
_cell.angle_beta   90.00
_cell.angle_gamma   90.00
#
_symmetry.space_group_name_H-M   'P 1'
#
loop_
_entity.id
_entity.type
_entity.pdbx_description
1 polymer ?
#
loop_
_entity_poly.entity_id
_entity_poly.type
_entity_poly.pdbx_seq_one_letter_code
_entity_poly.pdbx_strand_id
1 'polypeptide(L)' 'MLTTKEVRLRRLTLAALVGVGFLVAASPRKTFNAVINRYAGISSLKASFEERICSKKDGTCQILKGTFTYASP' A
#
# COMPACT_ATOMS: atom_id res chain seq x y z
N MET A 1 2.16 33.93 32.92
CA MET A 1 3.56 33.49 32.73
C MET A 1 3.54 31.96 32.67
N LEU A 2 3.45 31.36 31.47
CA LEU A 2 3.42 29.90 31.36
C LEU A 2 4.73 29.34 31.90
N THR A 3 4.62 28.43 32.86
CA THR A 3 5.79 27.81 33.48
C THR A 3 6.58 27.07 32.40
N THR A 4 7.90 27.22 32.40
CA THR A 4 8.83 26.65 31.40
C THR A 4 8.64 25.15 31.14
N LYS A 5 8.00 24.43 32.08
CA LYS A 5 7.61 23.02 31.97
C LYS A 5 6.44 22.78 30.99
N GLU A 6 5.41 23.62 30.98
CA GLU A 6 4.26 23.48 30.08
C GLU A 6 4.64 23.71 28.61
N VAL A 7 5.55 24.67 28.35
CA VAL A 7 6.03 24.97 27.00
C VAL A 7 6.88 23.82 26.46
N ARG A 8 7.71 23.19 27.30
CA ARG A 8 8.48 21.99 26.92
C ARG A 8 7.59 20.80 26.62
N LEU A 9 6.57 20.56 27.44
CA LEU A 9 5.64 19.45 27.24
C LEU A 9 4.87 19.60 25.93
N ARG A 10 4.31 20.79 25.64
CA ARG A 10 3.61 21.05 24.37
C ARG A 10 4.49 20.85 23.14
N ARG A 11 5.76 21.24 23.19
CA ARG A 11 6.72 21.02 22.09
C ARG A 11 7.04 19.54 21.87
N LEU A 12 7.16 18.76 22.95
CA LEU A 12 7.36 17.32 22.88
C LEU A 12 6.14 16.62 22.27
N THR A 13 4.92 16.99 22.69
CA THR A 13 3.69 16.43 22.12
C THR A 13 3.57 16.75 20.62
N LEU A 14 3.90 17.98 20.22
CA LEU A 14 3.85 18.38 18.81
C LEU A 14 4.89 17.61 17.97
N ALA A 15 6.11 17.44 18.48
CA ALA A 15 7.15 16.67 17.81
C ALA A 15 6.77 15.19 17.68
N ALA A 16 6.12 14.61 18.70
CA ALA A 16 5.60 13.25 18.65
C ALA A 16 4.50 13.10 17.59
N LEU A 17 3.54 14.04 17.52
CA LEU A 17 2.47 14.02 16.52
C LEU A 17 3.01 14.16 15.09
N VAL A 18 4.00 15.02 14.87
CA VAL A 18 4.67 15.17 13.57
C VAL A 18 5.47 13.92 13.20
N GLY A 19 6.19 13.33 14.16
CA GLY A 19 6.94 12.09 13.95
C GLY A 19 6.04 10.90 13.57
N VAL A 20 4.89 10.76 14.24
CA VAL A 20 3.90 9.72 13.90
C VAL A 20 3.28 9.97 12.52
N GLY A 21 2.92 11.21 12.20
CA GLY A 21 2.39 11.56 10.87
C GLY A 21 3.38 11.26 9.73
N PHE A 22 4.67 11.51 9.95
CA PHE A 22 5.73 11.23 8.97
C PHE A 22 5.95 9.73 8.75
N LEU A 23 5.82 8.92 9.81
CA LEU A 23 5.94 7.46 9.71
C LEU A 23 4.76 6.83 8.94
N VAL A 24 3.54 7.36 9.11
CA VAL A 24 2.36 6.90 8.36
C VAL A 24 2.48 7.27 6.88
N ALA A 25 2.98 8.47 6.56
CA ALA A 25 3.17 8.94 5.19
C ALA A 25 4.32 8.24 4.44
N ALA A 26 5.30 7.64 5.15
CA ALA A 26 6.40 6.87 4.55
C ALA A 26 5.99 5.46 4.09
N SER A 27 4.82 4.97 4.52
CA SER A 27 4.36 3.59 4.25
C SER A 27 4.02 3.29 2.78
N PRO A 28 3.40 4.20 1.99
CA PRO A 28 3.00 3.87 0.62
C PRO A 28 4.19 3.84 -0.34
N ARG A 29 5.15 4.79 -0.18
CA ARG A 29 6.31 4.91 -1.08
C ARG A 29 7.28 3.74 -0.95
N LYS A 30 7.50 3.23 0.28
CA LYS A 30 8.31 2.03 0.51
C LYS A 30 7.66 0.78 -0.09
N THR A 31 6.35 0.63 0.07
CA THR A 31 5.59 -0.50 -0.48
C THR A 31 5.61 -0.48 -2.01
N PHE A 32 5.43 0.68 -2.62
CA PHE A 32 5.48 0.86 -4.07
C PHE A 32 6.86 0.50 -4.64
N ASN A 33 7.94 0.99 -4.04
CA ASN A 33 9.30 0.65 -4.47
C ASN A 33 9.62 -0.85 -4.31
N ALA A 34 9.13 -1.48 -3.24
CA ALA A 34 9.31 -2.92 -3.05
C ALA A 34 8.57 -3.74 -4.12
N VAL A 35 7.37 -3.32 -4.51
CA VAL A 35 6.60 -3.92 -5.62
C VAL A 35 7.36 -3.75 -6.93
N ILE A 36 7.81 -2.53 -7.26
CA ILE A 36 8.59 -2.29 -8.48
C ILE A 36 9.84 -3.16 -8.50
N ASN A 37 10.64 -3.16 -7.43
CA ASN A 37 11.88 -3.93 -7.40
C ASN A 37 11.64 -5.45 -7.51
N ARG A 38 10.52 -5.96 -7.00
CA ARG A 38 10.16 -7.37 -7.12
C ARG A 38 9.79 -7.78 -8.54
N TYR A 39 9.22 -6.87 -9.31
CA TYR A 39 8.84 -7.11 -10.71
C TYR A 39 9.86 -6.56 -11.71
N ALA A 40 10.85 -5.79 -11.25
CA ALA A 40 11.95 -5.28 -12.04
C ALA A 40 12.83 -6.46 -12.51
N GLY A 41 12.92 -6.65 -13.83
CA GLY A 41 13.66 -7.75 -14.45
C GLY A 41 12.78 -8.87 -15.00
N ILE A 42 11.47 -8.84 -14.78
CA ILE A 42 10.55 -9.74 -15.49
C ILE A 42 10.33 -9.19 -16.90
N SER A 43 11.05 -9.75 -17.87
CA SER A 43 10.92 -9.41 -19.29
C SER A 43 9.69 -10.05 -19.95
N SER A 44 9.27 -11.21 -19.45
CA SER A 44 8.02 -11.85 -19.84
C SER A 44 7.44 -12.68 -18.69
N LEU A 45 6.11 -12.73 -18.60
CA LEU A 45 5.37 -13.51 -17.61
C LEU A 45 4.18 -14.17 -18.30
N LYS A 46 4.05 -15.49 -18.19
CA LYS A 46 2.84 -16.22 -18.58
C LYS A 46 2.29 -16.93 -17.35
N ALA A 47 1.07 -16.60 -16.97
CA ALA A 47 0.41 -17.16 -15.79
C ALA A 47 -1.02 -17.57 -16.13
N SER A 48 -1.45 -18.73 -15.65
CA SER A 48 -2.88 -19.09 -15.68
C SER A 48 -3.54 -18.55 -14.42
N PHE A 49 -4.75 -18.04 -14.54
CA PHE A 49 -5.51 -17.51 -13.42
C PHE A 49 -6.91 -18.11 -13.36
N GLU A 50 -7.45 -18.13 -12.15
CA GLU A 50 -8.83 -18.44 -11.84
C GLU A 50 -9.35 -17.35 -10.91
N GLU A 51 -10.33 -16.59 -11.36
CA GLU A 51 -10.92 -15.49 -10.61
C GLU A 51 -12.39 -15.80 -10.33
N ARG A 52 -12.80 -15.63 -9.08
CA ARG A 52 -14.20 -15.77 -8.66
C ARG A 52 -14.82 -14.40 -8.52
N ILE A 53 -15.78 -14.08 -9.38
CA ILE A 53 -16.48 -12.80 -9.40
C ILE A 53 -17.88 -13.03 -8.84
N CYS A 54 -18.16 -12.44 -7.68
CA CYS A 54 -19.46 -12.55 -7.02
C CYS A 54 -20.22 -11.22 -7.08
N SER A 55 -21.44 -11.25 -7.59
CA SER A 55 -22.35 -10.12 -7.61
C SER A 55 -23.04 -10.00 -6.24
N LYS A 56 -22.89 -8.83 -5.62
CA LYS A 56 -23.55 -8.51 -4.35
C LYS A 56 -25.07 -8.31 -4.49
N LYS A 57 -25.56 -8.08 -5.70
CA LYS A 57 -26.97 -7.71 -5.96
C LYS A 57 -27.89 -8.92 -6.03
N ASP A 58 -27.42 -10.00 -6.62
CA ASP A 58 -28.19 -11.24 -6.86
C ASP A 58 -27.54 -12.48 -6.23
N GLY A 59 -26.41 -12.32 -5.54
CA GLY A 59 -25.71 -13.42 -4.86
C GLY A 59 -25.07 -14.43 -5.81
N THR A 60 -25.06 -14.15 -7.12
CA THR A 60 -24.49 -15.06 -8.11
C THR A 60 -22.96 -14.94 -8.12
N CYS A 61 -22.28 -16.07 -8.27
CA CYS A 61 -20.83 -16.11 -8.41
C CYS A 61 -20.47 -16.81 -9.72
N GLN A 62 -19.55 -16.21 -10.47
CA GLN A 62 -18.99 -16.76 -11.69
C GLN A 62 -17.51 -17.05 -11.49
N ILE A 63 -17.02 -18.10 -12.16
CA ILE A 63 -15.60 -18.44 -12.17
C ILE A 63 -15.06 -18.13 -13.55
N LEU A 64 -14.12 -17.20 -13.63
CA LEU A 64 -13.40 -16.85 -14.83
C LEU A 64 -12.04 -17.54 -14.80
N LYS A 65 -11.73 -18.35 -15.82
CA LYS A 65 -10.41 -18.98 -15.98
C LYS A 65 -9.76 -18.46 -17.26
N GLY A 66 -8.46 -18.22 -17.21
CA GLY A 66 -7.76 -17.70 -18.37
C GLY A 66 -6.25 -17.77 -18.22
N THR A 67 -5.57 -17.25 -19.23
CA THR A 67 -4.12 -17.11 -19.23
C THR A 67 -3.76 -15.65 -19.46
N PHE A 68 -3.00 -15.09 -18.52
CA PHE A 68 -2.39 -13.79 -18.63
C PHE A 68 -1.00 -13.93 -19.23
N THR A 69 -0.69 -13.12 -20.23
CA THR A 69 0.67 -13.02 -20.80
C THR A 69 1.08 -11.57 -20.80
N TYR A 70 2.23 -11.29 -20.19
CA TYR A 70 2.92 -10.01 -20.21
C TYR A 70 4.26 -10.19 -20.89
N ALA A 71 4.61 -9.26 -21.76
CA ALA A 71 5.94 -9.12 -22.33
C ALA A 71 6.28 -7.63 -22.31
N SER A 72 7.47 -7.30 -21.79
CA SER A 72 8.01 -5.95 -21.89
C SER A 72 8.46 -5.72 -23.35
N PRO A 73 8.09 -4.59 -23.99
CA PRO A 73 8.47 -4.29 -25.37
C PRO A 73 9.97 -4.11 -25.58
#